data_AF-A0A2E7MER4-F1
#
_entry.id   AF-A0A2E7MER4-F1
#
_cell.length_a   1.000
_cell.length_b   1.000
_cell.length_c   1.000
_cell.angle_alpha   90.00
_cell.angle_beta   90.00
_cell.angle_gamma   90.00
#
_symmetry.space_group_name_H-M   'P 1'
#
loop_
_entity.id
_entity.type
_entity.pdbx_description
1 polymer ?
#
loop_
_entity_poly.entity_id
_entity_poly.type
_entity_poly.pdbx_seq_one_letter_code
_entity_poly.pdbx_strand_id
1 'polypeptide(L)'
;MFIVSMFPVAWRLDAGIGRSRALPFWFSCLGVLSVRFLTTGLGVLLLLTVGLGCGAFGPGQGMGADGLVDADPYGDGGAPTDDDDGDDALLLHCEAQPPSLTIHGDEGGSAQLLVSRIAADGALEPASNVQWFVLDDFGGTVDSSGVYTPPPTHGGRVEIEATVDGLQGICALEVYLEMEAIDSSAAAVQPEVLDLSPEVDDGCGPDLMYPLGGSVLARDLGEPVLQWTVPVELNVFVVTIENAFTSLKTLTMDESWAPSPSQWASLTHDAGGEELTFSVAGGLVDPATFDLVSGLCRDSSSTSSGVYQFGTAGTVYYWSPATSGLWSVGVGAAGAQAWLDNESTGHCVGCHTVNLSNSDRMAMVYGGGNGWAVAVDVATPEAPVLEPEIRPGNFTALNSDGTRLIRSYEGELYLDDLVTDTIIGTLPVTGHATHVDWAPDGSRVVYASCSYANDRYDWQVWGCEIRSVDVLPDDQFGPETVIVPADPDWNFYYPTVSPDGNWVAFNRHAGGDSERTAYANPEAQLMLVSLWGGEPILLSNASLPGQTNSWPRWGPTEGDFAWLTFSSKRPYGTTSHNVSQIWLSAINFNDAVQGVDASSSPMWLPSQDSGTGNHRPVWVPRY
;
A
#
# COMPACT_ATOMS: atom_id res chain seq x y z
N MET A 1 30.03 37.26 29.99
CA MET A 1 31.22 37.99 29.50
C MET A 1 31.06 38.04 27.99
N PHE A 2 30.82 39.21 27.39
CA PHE A 2 30.18 39.39 26.06
C PHE A 2 28.70 38.89 26.09
N ILE A 3 27.62 39.62 25.72
CA ILE A 3 27.37 40.84 24.89
C ILE A 3 27.64 40.54 23.39
N VAL A 4 26.77 40.75 22.37
CA VAL A 4 25.94 41.92 21.94
C VAL A 4 24.76 41.41 21.05
N SER A 5 23.48 41.56 21.46
CA SER A 5 22.39 42.46 20.97
C SER A 5 21.70 42.21 19.61
N MET A 6 20.39 42.55 19.53
CA MET A 6 19.48 42.42 18.38
C MET A 6 19.25 43.74 17.59
N PHE A 7 18.46 43.63 16.49
CA PHE A 7 17.77 44.67 15.70
C PHE A 7 18.62 45.46 14.66
N PRO A 8 17.99 46.05 13.62
CA PRO A 8 17.03 45.43 12.70
C PRO A 8 17.29 45.80 11.22
N VAL A 9 16.57 45.18 10.28
CA VAL A 9 16.47 45.67 8.88
C VAL A 9 15.00 45.77 8.48
N ALA A 10 14.61 46.91 7.91
CA ALA A 10 13.26 47.18 7.42
C ALA A 10 13.21 47.10 5.89
N TRP A 11 12.08 46.65 5.35
CA TRP A 11 11.78 46.74 3.92
C TRP A 11 10.78 47.87 3.65
N ARG A 12 10.99 48.58 2.54
CA ARG A 12 10.07 49.61 2.04
C ARG A 12 8.97 48.98 1.18
N LEU A 13 7.77 49.53 1.30
CA LEU A 13 6.77 49.50 0.23
C LEU A 13 7.05 50.65 -0.74
N ASP A 14 7.27 50.34 -2.01
CA ASP A 14 7.16 51.30 -3.12
C ASP A 14 5.97 50.86 -4.00
N ALA A 15 5.08 51.80 -4.32
CA ALA A 15 3.80 51.51 -4.96
C ALA A 15 3.81 51.80 -6.47
N GLY A 16 3.68 50.75 -7.30
CA GLY A 16 3.52 50.84 -8.75
C GLY A 16 2.11 50.46 -9.20
N ILE A 17 1.39 51.38 -9.84
CA ILE A 17 0.00 51.14 -10.31
C ILE A 17 0.00 50.64 -11.76
N GLY A 18 -0.49 49.41 -11.96
CA GLY A 18 -0.78 48.83 -13.29
C GLY A 18 -2.07 48.01 -13.24
N ARG A 19 -2.92 48.11 -14.28
CA ARG A 19 -4.24 47.47 -14.33
C ARG A 19 -4.27 46.34 -15.36
N SER A 20 -4.75 45.14 -15.00
CA SER A 20 -5.86 44.47 -15.72
C SER A 20 -6.30 43.11 -15.14
N ARG A 21 -7.55 43.06 -14.62
CA ARG A 21 -8.57 41.98 -14.71
C ARG A 21 -8.26 40.54 -14.24
N ALA A 22 -9.36 39.92 -13.78
CA ALA A 22 -9.57 38.49 -13.47
C ALA A 22 -8.88 37.92 -12.21
N LEU A 23 -9.71 37.60 -11.21
CA LEU A 23 -9.44 36.69 -10.10
C LEU A 23 -10.69 35.84 -9.87
N PRO A 24 -10.57 34.55 -9.50
CA PRO A 24 -11.70 33.72 -9.08
C PRO A 24 -12.16 34.07 -7.66
N PHE A 25 -13.33 33.57 -7.26
CA PHE A 25 -13.84 33.71 -5.89
C PHE A 25 -12.98 32.92 -4.90
N TRP A 26 -12.59 33.56 -3.80
CA TRP A 26 -12.06 32.89 -2.61
C TRP A 26 -13.15 32.86 -1.53
N PHE A 27 -13.42 31.70 -0.96
CA PHE A 27 -14.14 31.62 0.32
C PHE A 27 -13.17 32.00 1.46
N SER A 28 -13.71 32.59 2.52
CA SER A 28 -12.91 33.01 3.69
C SER A 28 -13.56 32.51 4.98
N CYS A 29 -13.12 31.34 5.45
CA CYS A 29 -13.51 30.82 6.75
C CYS A 29 -12.74 31.57 7.85
N LEU A 30 -13.45 32.34 8.68
CA LEU A 30 -12.89 33.04 9.83
C LEU A 30 -12.92 32.14 11.07
N GLY A 31 -11.86 31.34 11.24
CA GLY A 31 -11.66 30.56 12.46
C GLY A 31 -11.37 31.46 13.66
N VAL A 32 -12.11 31.28 14.76
CA VAL A 32 -11.90 32.01 16.02
C VAL A 32 -11.13 31.12 16.99
N LEU A 33 -9.84 31.40 17.16
CA LEU A 33 -9.01 30.70 18.16
C LEU A 33 -9.31 31.25 19.56
N SER A 34 -9.74 30.38 20.47
CA SER A 34 -10.00 30.74 21.88
C SER A 34 -9.12 29.92 22.81
N VAL A 35 -8.22 30.57 23.53
CA VAL A 35 -7.31 29.92 24.50
C VAL A 35 -7.85 30.15 25.91
N ARG A 36 -7.98 29.07 26.69
CA ARG A 36 -8.30 29.13 28.13
C ARG A 36 -7.23 28.39 28.92
N PHE A 37 -6.86 28.97 30.07
CA PHE A 37 -5.97 28.34 31.03
C PHE A 37 -6.79 27.84 32.22
N LEU A 38 -6.66 26.56 32.58
CA LEU A 38 -7.04 26.06 33.89
C LEU A 38 -5.78 25.89 34.75
N THR A 39 -5.83 26.39 35.97
CA THR A 39 -4.79 26.19 36.98
C THR A 39 -5.32 25.24 38.06
N THR A 40 -4.81 24.00 38.08
CA THR A 40 -4.97 23.09 39.21
C THR A 40 -3.68 23.05 40.05
N GLY A 41 -3.70 22.38 41.20
CA GLY A 41 -2.63 22.48 42.21
C GLY A 41 -1.25 21.96 41.79
N LEU A 42 -1.13 21.21 40.70
CA LEU A 42 0.14 20.74 40.13
C LEU A 42 0.08 20.81 38.59
N GLY A 43 0.58 21.93 38.03
CA GLY A 43 0.77 22.11 36.60
C GLY A 43 -0.31 22.95 35.90
N VAL A 44 0.03 23.44 34.70
CA VAL A 44 -0.89 24.14 33.80
C VAL A 44 -1.06 23.28 32.56
N LEU A 45 -2.28 22.82 32.32
CA LEU A 45 -2.64 22.12 31.09
C LEU A 45 -3.15 23.14 30.07
N LEU A 46 -2.65 23.07 28.84
CA LEU A 46 -3.10 23.91 27.73
C LEU A 46 -4.09 23.11 26.87
N LEU A 47 -5.36 23.52 26.83
CA LEU A 47 -6.30 23.06 25.80
C LEU A 47 -6.40 24.11 24.69
N LEU A 48 -6.31 23.63 23.45
CA LEU A 48 -6.65 24.35 22.23
C LEU A 48 -7.92 23.72 21.65
N THR A 49 -8.88 24.56 21.27
CA THR A 49 -10.09 24.13 20.57
C THR A 49 -10.28 25.01 19.33
N VAL A 50 -10.55 24.39 18.19
CA VAL A 50 -10.77 25.07 16.91
C VAL A 50 -12.18 24.77 16.45
N GLY A 51 -13.03 25.78 16.41
CA GLY A 51 -14.38 25.68 15.85
C GLY A 51 -14.43 26.24 14.43
N LEU A 52 -14.89 25.42 13.48
CA LEU A 52 -15.23 25.85 12.13
C LEU A 52 -16.76 25.83 11.98
N GLY A 53 -17.34 26.95 11.53
CA GLY A 53 -18.79 27.09 11.33
C GLY A 53 -19.11 27.75 9.99
N CYS A 54 -19.75 27.00 9.11
CA CYS A 54 -20.24 27.49 7.81
C CYS A 54 -21.76 27.69 7.85
N GLY A 55 -22.21 28.95 7.87
CA GLY A 55 -23.63 29.32 7.82
C GLY A 55 -24.12 29.56 6.40
N ALA A 56 -25.12 28.80 5.94
CA ALA A 56 -25.75 29.00 4.64
C ALA A 56 -26.91 30.03 4.70
N PHE A 57 -26.95 30.97 3.75
CA PHE A 57 -28.07 31.90 3.56
C PHE A 57 -28.83 31.58 2.27
N GLY A 58 -30.10 31.20 2.38
CA GLY A 58 -31.01 31.02 1.25
C GLY A 58 -31.85 32.27 0.96
N PRO A 59 -32.00 32.72 -0.31
CA PRO A 59 -32.89 33.83 -0.68
C PRO A 59 -34.34 33.37 -0.83
N GLY A 60 -35.30 34.22 -0.43
CA GLY A 60 -36.73 33.87 -0.39
C GLY A 60 -37.59 34.33 -1.59
N GLN A 61 -38.70 33.61 -1.79
CA GLN A 61 -39.94 34.02 -2.47
C GLN A 61 -41.11 33.36 -1.69
N GLY A 62 -42.36 33.79 -1.77
CA GLY A 62 -43.01 34.89 -2.50
C GLY A 62 -44.44 35.09 -1.98
N MET A 63 -45.13 36.17 -2.37
CA MET A 63 -46.44 36.52 -1.81
C MET A 63 -47.61 35.71 -2.41
N GLY A 64 -48.61 35.38 -1.58
CA GLY A 64 -49.94 34.94 -1.98
C GLY A 64 -50.96 35.36 -0.91
N ALA A 65 -52.16 35.78 -1.32
CA ALA A 65 -53.20 36.32 -0.44
C ALA A 65 -54.61 35.86 -0.89
N ASP A 66 -55.64 36.35 -0.20
CA ASP A 66 -57.08 36.01 -0.31
C ASP A 66 -57.48 34.65 0.32
N GLY A 67 -58.51 34.53 1.17
CA GLY A 67 -59.27 35.53 1.94
C GLY A 67 -60.75 35.16 2.20
N LEU A 68 -61.25 35.42 3.43
CA LEU A 68 -62.70 35.52 3.82
C LEU A 68 -63.55 34.21 3.75
N VAL A 69 -64.49 33.82 4.63
CA VAL A 69 -64.96 34.13 6.03
C VAL A 69 -65.57 32.78 6.59
N ASP A 70 -66.25 32.55 7.73
CA ASP A 70 -66.94 33.36 8.77
C ASP A 70 -67.18 32.53 10.09
N ALA A 71 -67.77 33.18 11.11
CA ALA A 71 -68.64 32.64 12.19
C ALA A 71 -68.14 31.64 13.29
N ASP A 72 -67.96 32.19 14.50
CA ASP A 72 -68.08 31.62 15.86
C ASP A 72 -69.53 31.14 16.24
N PRO A 73 -69.87 30.72 17.50
CA PRO A 73 -69.09 30.23 18.68
C PRO A 73 -69.65 28.94 19.36
N TYR A 74 -68.87 28.28 20.25
CA TYR A 74 -69.18 27.97 21.69
C TYR A 74 -68.31 26.83 22.29
N GLY A 75 -68.09 26.88 23.62
CA GLY A 75 -67.37 25.87 24.43
C GLY A 75 -65.98 26.39 24.85
N ASP A 76 -65.71 26.83 26.08
CA ASP A 76 -65.83 26.13 27.38
C ASP A 76 -65.00 24.82 27.39
N GLY A 77 -64.01 24.63 28.25
CA GLY A 77 -63.60 25.44 29.41
C GLY A 77 -62.61 24.66 30.29
N GLY A 78 -61.45 24.32 29.73
CA GLY A 78 -60.39 23.59 30.43
C GLY A 78 -59.15 24.45 30.63
N ALA A 79 -58.60 24.46 31.84
CA ALA A 79 -57.26 24.99 32.06
C ALA A 79 -56.22 23.99 31.52
N PRO A 80 -55.09 24.44 30.94
CA PRO A 80 -53.93 23.58 30.85
C PRO A 80 -53.50 23.23 32.28
N THR A 81 -53.45 21.94 32.59
CA THR A 81 -52.54 21.45 33.62
C THR A 81 -51.15 21.45 32.98
N ASP A 82 -50.29 22.37 33.42
CA ASP A 82 -48.87 22.35 33.10
C ASP A 82 -48.22 21.16 33.87
N ASP A 83 -48.58 19.95 33.46
CA ASP A 83 -47.97 18.67 33.86
C ASP A 83 -46.96 18.19 32.79
N ASP A 84 -46.57 19.08 31.87
CA ASP A 84 -45.30 18.96 31.11
C ASP A 84 -44.13 19.30 32.05
N ASP A 85 -43.99 18.51 33.13
CA ASP A 85 -42.67 18.20 33.70
C ASP A 85 -41.94 17.32 32.67
N GLY A 86 -41.59 17.94 31.54
CA GLY A 86 -40.80 17.35 30.47
C GLY A 86 -39.41 17.06 31.02
N ASP A 87 -39.20 15.80 31.42
CA ASP A 87 -37.90 15.27 31.81
C ASP A 87 -37.03 15.09 30.55
N ASP A 88 -36.72 16.23 29.94
CA ASP A 88 -36.02 16.42 28.67
C ASP A 88 -34.57 15.95 28.82
N ALA A 89 -34.39 14.65 28.75
CA ALA A 89 -33.09 14.02 28.68
C ALA A 89 -32.29 14.59 27.50
N LEU A 90 -31.28 15.41 27.79
CA LEU A 90 -30.55 16.15 26.75
C LEU A 90 -29.53 15.27 26.00
N LEU A 91 -29.18 14.11 26.57
CA LEU A 91 -28.13 13.20 26.10
C LEU A 91 -28.44 11.75 26.50
N LEU A 92 -27.87 10.79 25.76
CA LEU A 92 -27.74 9.40 26.19
C LEU A 92 -26.31 9.13 26.68
N HIS A 93 -26.22 8.31 27.72
CA HIS A 93 -25.00 7.60 28.10
C HIS A 93 -25.15 6.13 27.68
N CYS A 94 -24.11 5.56 27.07
CA CYS A 94 -24.06 4.18 26.60
C CYS A 94 -22.74 3.56 27.09
N GLU A 95 -22.77 2.37 27.68
CA GLU A 95 -21.58 1.60 28.04
C GLU A 95 -21.77 0.10 27.74
N ALA A 96 -20.66 -0.60 27.47
CA ALA A 96 -20.64 -2.05 27.37
C ALA A 96 -20.17 -2.68 28.69
N GLN A 97 -20.85 -3.74 29.15
CA GLN A 97 -20.46 -4.54 30.30
C GLN A 97 -20.30 -6.02 29.91
N PRO A 98 -19.07 -6.58 29.97
CA PRO A 98 -17.79 -5.91 30.20
C PRO A 98 -17.42 -4.91 29.08
N PRO A 99 -16.52 -3.95 29.34
CA PRO A 99 -16.05 -2.98 28.34
C PRO A 99 -15.04 -3.58 27.34
N SER A 100 -14.60 -4.82 27.57
CA SER A 100 -13.84 -5.63 26.63
C SER A 100 -14.23 -7.12 26.72
N LEU A 101 -14.09 -7.84 25.60
CA LEU A 101 -14.32 -9.28 25.48
C LEU A 101 -13.09 -9.97 24.89
N THR A 102 -12.83 -11.22 25.30
CA THR A 102 -11.96 -12.13 24.56
C THR A 102 -12.81 -13.23 23.92
N ILE A 103 -12.50 -13.57 22.67
CA ILE A 103 -13.05 -14.68 21.88
C ILE A 103 -11.92 -15.68 21.68
N HIS A 104 -12.16 -16.97 21.90
CA HIS A 104 -11.17 -18.03 21.66
C HIS A 104 -11.59 -18.85 20.43
N GLY A 105 -11.09 -18.49 19.24
CA GLY A 105 -11.52 -19.06 17.96
C GLY A 105 -13.02 -18.94 17.72
N ASP A 106 -13.71 -20.06 17.51
CA ASP A 106 -15.18 -20.11 17.36
C ASP A 106 -15.95 -19.93 18.68
N GLU A 107 -15.29 -19.89 19.85
CA GLU A 107 -15.95 -19.68 21.16
C GLU A 107 -16.32 -18.20 21.36
N GLY A 108 -17.44 -17.80 20.75
CA GLY A 108 -17.97 -16.44 20.78
C GLY A 108 -18.31 -15.89 22.17
N GLY A 109 -17.91 -14.63 22.41
CA GLY A 109 -18.30 -13.85 23.59
C GLY A 109 -19.63 -13.09 23.42
N SER A 110 -20.08 -12.41 24.48
CA SER A 110 -21.14 -11.39 24.39
C SER A 110 -21.05 -10.38 25.54
N ALA A 111 -21.45 -9.14 25.27
CA ALA A 111 -21.46 -8.04 26.25
C ALA A 111 -22.87 -7.44 26.35
N GLN A 112 -23.28 -7.07 27.56
CA GLN A 112 -24.52 -6.33 27.78
C GLN A 112 -24.24 -4.84 27.52
N LEU A 113 -24.90 -4.26 26.52
CA LEU A 113 -24.94 -2.83 26.33
C LEU A 113 -25.98 -2.22 27.28
N LEU A 114 -25.61 -1.17 27.99
CA LEU A 114 -26.47 -0.42 28.91
C LEU A 114 -26.60 1.01 28.43
N VAL A 115 -27.84 1.48 28.27
CA VAL A 115 -28.16 2.86 27.88
C VAL A 115 -28.97 3.52 28.97
N SER A 116 -28.55 4.71 29.37
CA SER A 116 -29.26 5.57 30.31
C SER A 116 -29.49 6.95 29.70
N ARG A 117 -30.68 7.51 29.93
CA ARG A 117 -30.96 8.94 29.72
C ARG A 117 -30.23 9.74 30.78
N ILE A 118 -29.60 10.85 30.38
CA ILE A 118 -29.02 11.81 31.33
C ILE A 118 -30.08 12.86 31.64
N ALA A 119 -30.63 12.82 32.86
CA ALA A 119 -31.63 13.79 33.34
C ALA A 119 -31.01 15.18 33.57
N ALA A 120 -31.86 16.21 33.70
CA ALA A 120 -31.42 17.60 33.79
C ALA A 120 -30.57 17.93 35.06
N ASP A 121 -30.61 17.08 36.10
CA ASP A 121 -29.76 17.18 37.30
C ASP A 121 -28.45 16.36 37.22
N GLY A 122 -28.30 15.55 36.16
CA GLY A 122 -27.18 14.64 35.95
C GLY A 122 -27.42 13.20 36.40
N ALA A 123 -28.63 12.83 36.85
CA ALA A 123 -28.98 11.43 37.10
C ALA A 123 -28.96 10.57 35.82
N LEU A 124 -28.71 9.27 35.97
CA LEU A 124 -28.71 8.28 34.91
C LEU A 124 -29.92 7.35 35.09
N GLU A 125 -30.93 7.51 34.25
CA GLU A 125 -32.16 6.70 34.28
C GLU A 125 -32.19 5.70 33.11
N PRO A 126 -32.37 4.39 33.35
CA PRO A 126 -32.30 3.36 32.31
C PRO A 126 -33.27 3.61 31.14
N ALA A 127 -32.75 3.57 29.92
CA ALA A 127 -33.56 3.73 28.71
C ALA A 127 -34.35 2.46 28.37
N SER A 128 -35.43 2.63 27.61
CA SER A 128 -36.23 1.53 27.06
C SER A 128 -36.59 1.83 25.60
N ASN A 129 -36.95 0.79 24.85
CA ASN A 129 -37.19 0.84 23.39
C ASN A 129 -35.97 1.32 22.57
N VAL A 130 -34.76 0.99 23.03
CA VAL A 130 -33.50 1.31 22.35
C VAL A 130 -33.44 0.64 20.98
N GLN A 131 -33.03 1.40 19.96
CA GLN A 131 -32.65 0.89 18.65
C GLN A 131 -31.12 0.84 18.57
N TRP A 132 -30.56 -0.21 17.99
CA TRP A 132 -29.12 -0.48 17.98
C TRP A 132 -28.59 -0.60 16.56
N PHE A 133 -27.45 0.02 16.29
CA PHE A 133 -26.74 -0.07 15.01
C PHE A 133 -25.25 -0.25 15.28
N VAL A 134 -24.64 -1.30 14.74
CA VAL A 134 -23.16 -1.45 14.75
C VAL A 134 -22.59 -0.53 13.66
N LEU A 135 -21.54 0.21 13.99
CA LEU A 135 -20.89 1.15 13.08
C LEU A 135 -19.70 0.51 12.36
N ASP A 136 -19.18 1.25 11.36
CA ASP A 136 -17.96 0.95 10.60
C ASP A 136 -17.90 -0.48 10.02
N ASP A 137 -19.07 -1.05 9.71
CA ASP A 137 -19.29 -2.40 9.16
C ASP A 137 -18.59 -3.56 9.93
N PHE A 138 -18.22 -3.36 11.20
CA PHE A 138 -17.62 -4.36 12.08
C PHE A 138 -18.47 -5.65 12.18
N GLY A 139 -19.79 -5.53 12.12
CA GLY A 139 -20.72 -6.65 12.10
C GLY A 139 -21.03 -7.22 13.50
N GLY A 140 -21.29 -8.52 13.58
CA GLY A 140 -21.94 -9.12 14.75
C GLY A 140 -23.44 -8.81 14.81
N THR A 141 -24.07 -9.00 15.97
CA THR A 141 -25.50 -8.68 16.17
C THR A 141 -25.77 -8.11 17.57
N VAL A 142 -26.78 -7.23 17.69
CA VAL A 142 -27.34 -6.79 18.98
C VAL A 142 -28.77 -7.31 19.08
N ASP A 143 -29.13 -7.93 20.20
CA ASP A 143 -30.48 -8.41 20.46
C ASP A 143 -31.43 -7.33 21.05
N SER A 144 -32.71 -7.65 21.18
CA SER A 144 -33.71 -6.73 21.76
C SER A 144 -33.52 -6.42 23.25
N SER A 145 -32.61 -7.12 23.92
CA SER A 145 -32.19 -6.93 25.31
C SER A 145 -30.96 -6.02 25.41
N GLY A 146 -30.34 -5.66 24.28
CA GLY A 146 -29.05 -4.96 24.25
C GLY A 146 -27.84 -5.87 24.44
N VAL A 147 -27.97 -7.19 24.30
CA VAL A 147 -26.81 -8.09 24.29
C VAL A 147 -26.17 -8.03 22.91
N TYR A 148 -24.91 -7.59 22.85
CA TYR A 148 -24.09 -7.63 21.64
C TYR A 148 -23.27 -8.92 21.57
N THR A 149 -23.26 -9.55 20.41
CA THR A 149 -22.45 -10.72 20.07
C THR A 149 -21.56 -10.36 18.87
N PRO A 150 -20.23 -10.20 19.06
CA PRO A 150 -19.29 -9.97 17.96
C PRO A 150 -19.17 -11.16 17.00
N PRO A 151 -18.64 -10.96 15.78
CA PRO A 151 -18.26 -12.06 14.90
C PRO A 151 -17.01 -12.79 15.45
N PRO A 152 -16.88 -14.12 15.24
CA PRO A 152 -15.68 -14.87 15.67
C PRO A 152 -14.47 -14.68 14.73
N THR A 153 -14.56 -13.81 13.73
CA THR A 153 -13.61 -13.73 12.62
C THR A 153 -12.60 -12.59 12.72
N HIS A 154 -12.69 -11.71 13.70
CA HIS A 154 -11.68 -10.66 13.94
C HIS A 154 -11.77 -10.08 15.35
N GLY A 155 -10.65 -9.56 15.86
CA GLY A 155 -10.65 -8.57 16.94
C GLY A 155 -10.80 -7.15 16.41
N GLY A 156 -11.00 -6.20 17.32
CA GLY A 156 -10.98 -4.77 17.05
C GLY A 156 -11.78 -3.94 18.07
N ARG A 157 -11.74 -2.62 17.92
CA ARG A 157 -12.61 -1.71 18.68
C ARG A 157 -13.90 -1.44 17.91
N VAL A 158 -15.03 -1.92 18.43
CA VAL A 158 -16.35 -1.70 17.84
C VAL A 158 -17.08 -0.53 18.52
N GLU A 159 -17.76 0.28 17.70
CA GLU A 159 -18.72 1.29 18.17
C GLU A 159 -20.15 0.85 17.80
N ILE A 160 -21.07 0.93 18.75
CA ILE A 160 -22.49 0.62 18.59
C ILE A 160 -23.29 1.88 18.94
N GLU A 161 -24.04 2.41 17.97
CA GLU A 161 -25.00 3.48 18.22
C GLU A 161 -26.26 2.93 18.88
N ALA A 162 -26.66 3.58 19.98
CA ALA A 162 -27.96 3.47 20.61
C ALA A 162 -28.81 4.71 20.28
N THR A 163 -29.96 4.50 19.65
CA THR A 163 -30.97 5.55 19.40
C THR A 163 -32.19 5.35 20.31
N VAL A 164 -32.65 6.41 20.97
CA VAL A 164 -33.83 6.44 21.87
C VAL A 164 -34.57 7.77 21.67
N ASP A 165 -35.85 7.74 21.26
CA ASP A 165 -36.69 8.93 21.00
C ASP A 165 -36.06 10.02 20.09
N GLY A 166 -35.05 9.67 19.28
CA GLY A 166 -34.30 10.60 18.42
C GLY A 166 -33.02 11.18 19.06
N LEU A 167 -32.72 10.83 20.31
CA LEU A 167 -31.40 11.00 20.91
C LEU A 167 -30.48 9.85 20.48
N GLN A 168 -29.18 10.12 20.34
CA GLN A 168 -28.14 9.15 20.01
C GLN A 168 -27.09 9.08 21.13
N GLY A 169 -26.45 7.91 21.29
CA GLY A 169 -25.28 7.71 22.14
C GLY A 169 -24.46 6.50 21.66
N ILE A 170 -23.15 6.53 21.85
CA ILE A 170 -22.24 5.48 21.35
C ILE A 170 -21.74 4.62 22.52
N CYS A 171 -21.99 3.31 22.44
CA CYS A 171 -21.31 2.31 23.25
C CYS A 171 -20.03 1.89 22.51
N ALA A 172 -18.89 1.93 23.18
CA ALA A 172 -17.63 1.37 22.67
C ALA A 172 -17.28 0.08 23.42
N LEU A 173 -16.72 -0.88 22.69
CA LEU A 173 -16.29 -2.19 23.20
C LEU A 173 -15.00 -2.62 22.49
N GLU A 174 -14.05 -3.16 23.26
CA GLU A 174 -12.82 -3.76 22.70
C GLU A 174 -12.99 -5.28 22.60
N VAL A 175 -12.85 -5.84 21.40
CA VAL A 175 -12.97 -7.27 21.13
C VAL A 175 -11.57 -7.81 20.83
N TYR A 176 -11.13 -8.77 21.65
CA TYR A 176 -9.89 -9.50 21.45
C TYR A 176 -10.20 -10.87 20.86
N LEU A 177 -9.45 -11.29 19.83
CA LEU A 177 -9.54 -12.61 19.21
C LEU A 177 -8.23 -13.38 19.45
N GLU A 178 -8.31 -14.43 20.26
CA GLU A 178 -7.23 -15.39 20.44
C GLU A 178 -7.49 -16.62 19.58
N MET A 179 -6.53 -17.01 18.75
CA MET A 179 -6.58 -18.19 17.90
C MET A 179 -5.39 -19.10 18.21
N GLU A 180 -5.63 -20.41 18.21
CA GLU A 180 -4.59 -21.42 18.34
C GLU A 180 -4.70 -22.46 17.22
N ALA A 181 -3.56 -23.00 16.79
CA ALA A 181 -3.48 -24.11 15.87
C ALA A 181 -2.34 -25.07 16.20
N ILE A 182 -2.50 -26.32 15.75
CA ILE A 182 -1.44 -27.33 15.77
C ILE A 182 -1.29 -27.81 14.33
N ASP A 183 -0.11 -27.63 13.76
CA ASP A 183 0.19 -28.12 12.42
C ASP A 183 0.25 -29.66 12.39
N SER A 184 0.00 -30.23 11.21
CA SER A 184 0.07 -31.66 10.95
C SER A 184 1.41 -32.31 11.33
N SER A 185 2.52 -31.58 11.26
CA SER A 185 3.85 -32.01 11.72
C SER A 185 3.92 -32.19 13.25
N ALA A 186 3.25 -31.33 14.01
CA ALA A 186 3.25 -31.30 15.47
C ALA A 186 2.06 -32.04 16.12
N ALA A 187 1.19 -32.69 15.33
CA ALA A 187 -0.05 -33.33 15.81
C ALA A 187 0.12 -34.50 16.83
N ALA A 188 1.35 -34.84 17.21
CA ALA A 188 1.68 -35.78 18.28
C ALA A 188 2.23 -35.10 19.56
N VAL A 189 2.59 -33.81 19.51
CA VAL A 189 3.09 -33.03 20.64
C VAL A 189 1.92 -32.62 21.55
N GLN A 190 2.19 -32.47 22.85
CA GLN A 190 1.20 -32.01 23.83
C GLN A 190 0.74 -30.56 23.50
N PRO A 191 -0.56 -30.29 23.32
CA PRO A 191 -1.09 -28.95 23.05
C PRO A 191 -0.66 -27.90 24.08
N GLU A 192 -0.51 -28.30 25.34
CA GLU A 192 -0.11 -27.48 26.49
C GLU A 192 1.27 -26.79 26.32
N VAL A 193 2.02 -27.09 25.26
CA VAL A 193 3.22 -26.33 24.86
C VAL A 193 2.87 -24.91 24.41
N LEU A 194 1.65 -24.67 23.89
CA LEU A 194 1.16 -23.33 23.50
C LEU A 194 0.93 -22.38 24.70
N ASP A 195 0.69 -22.92 25.89
CA ASP A 195 0.53 -22.16 27.13
C ASP A 195 1.88 -21.69 27.74
N LEU A 196 3.00 -22.25 27.27
CA LEU A 196 4.30 -22.02 27.89
C LEU A 196 4.87 -20.65 27.51
N SER A 197 5.20 -19.85 28.53
CA SER A 197 5.99 -18.63 28.34
C SER A 197 7.44 -18.99 28.02
N PRO A 198 7.98 -18.58 26.85
CA PRO A 198 9.38 -18.86 26.50
C PRO A 198 10.36 -18.01 27.30
N GLU A 199 11.54 -18.57 27.56
CA GLU A 199 12.70 -17.79 28.01
C GLU A 199 13.20 -16.91 26.85
N VAL A 200 13.71 -15.72 27.17
CA VAL A 200 14.20 -14.74 26.18
C VAL A 200 15.71 -14.71 26.24
N ASP A 201 16.37 -15.38 25.29
CA ASP A 201 17.82 -15.47 25.15
C ASP A 201 18.19 -15.63 23.66
N ASP A 202 18.79 -14.59 23.10
CA ASP A 202 19.34 -14.53 21.74
C ASP A 202 20.38 -15.65 21.46
N GLY A 203 20.88 -16.34 22.51
CA GLY A 203 21.73 -17.51 22.41
C GLY A 203 21.02 -18.83 22.10
N CYS A 204 19.70 -18.92 22.23
CA CYS A 204 18.92 -20.12 21.91
C CYS A 204 17.60 -19.90 21.13
N GLY A 205 17.23 -18.66 20.82
CA GLY A 205 16.07 -18.38 19.96
C GLY A 205 16.24 -18.86 18.51
N PRO A 206 15.16 -19.24 17.82
CA PRO A 206 15.12 -19.28 16.36
C PRO A 206 15.15 -17.86 15.76
N ASP A 207 15.94 -17.66 14.70
CA ASP A 207 16.09 -16.36 14.02
C ASP A 207 15.13 -16.27 12.82
N LEU A 208 14.27 -15.24 12.79
CA LEU A 208 13.17 -15.11 11.82
C LEU A 208 13.63 -14.43 10.52
N MET A 209 13.74 -15.21 9.45
CA MET A 209 14.29 -14.81 8.15
C MET A 209 13.25 -14.17 7.21
N TYR A 210 11.96 -14.46 7.41
CA TYR A 210 10.85 -13.88 6.64
C TYR A 210 9.54 -13.92 7.47
N PRO A 211 8.66 -12.91 7.43
CA PRO A 211 8.75 -11.65 6.66
C PRO A 211 9.93 -10.76 7.07
N LEU A 212 10.30 -9.80 6.22
CA LEU A 212 11.38 -8.85 6.53
C LEU A 212 10.86 -7.75 7.46
N GLY A 213 11.62 -7.41 8.50
CA GLY A 213 11.26 -6.35 9.46
C GLY A 213 11.11 -4.99 8.78
N GLY A 214 10.06 -4.25 9.16
CA GLY A 214 9.71 -2.98 8.53
C GLY A 214 9.16 -3.13 7.09
N SER A 215 8.64 -4.31 6.75
CA SER A 215 7.88 -4.48 5.50
C SER A 215 6.43 -4.00 5.66
N VAL A 216 5.75 -3.77 4.54
CA VAL A 216 4.30 -3.57 4.51
C VAL A 216 3.72 -4.76 3.76
N LEU A 217 2.90 -5.55 4.45
CA LEU A 217 2.27 -6.76 3.93
C LEU A 217 0.89 -6.41 3.38
N ALA A 218 0.59 -6.90 2.19
CA ALA A 218 -0.71 -6.66 1.57
C ALA A 218 -1.77 -7.65 2.05
N ARG A 219 -2.92 -7.15 2.53
CA ARG A 219 -4.05 -7.94 3.05
C ARG A 219 -4.64 -8.90 2.02
N ASP A 220 -4.66 -8.45 0.76
CA ASP A 220 -5.23 -9.10 -0.41
C ASP A 220 -4.22 -9.94 -1.23
N LEU A 221 -2.94 -9.96 -0.84
CA LEU A 221 -2.02 -11.03 -1.26
C LEU A 221 -2.17 -12.26 -0.35
N GLY A 222 -1.80 -13.41 -0.91
CA GLY A 222 -1.75 -14.68 -0.18
C GLY A 222 -0.78 -14.63 1.01
N GLU A 223 -1.08 -15.47 1.99
CA GLU A 223 -0.40 -15.57 3.27
C GLU A 223 1.15 -15.64 3.15
N PRO A 224 1.90 -14.91 4.00
CA PRO A 224 3.35 -15.03 4.03
C PRO A 224 3.74 -16.40 4.61
N VAL A 225 4.67 -17.11 3.95
CA VAL A 225 5.33 -18.28 4.54
C VAL A 225 6.46 -17.81 5.44
N LEU A 226 6.18 -17.73 6.74
CA LEU A 226 7.18 -17.46 7.76
C LEU A 226 8.28 -18.53 7.68
N GLN A 227 9.54 -18.09 7.76
CA GLN A 227 10.71 -18.97 7.67
C GLN A 227 11.74 -18.50 8.70
N TRP A 228 12.30 -19.42 9.46
CA TRP A 228 13.33 -19.14 10.46
C TRP A 228 14.54 -20.06 10.29
N THR A 229 15.65 -19.73 10.96
CA THR A 229 16.76 -20.68 11.14
C THR A 229 16.76 -21.24 12.55
N VAL A 230 17.21 -22.48 12.67
CA VAL A 230 17.03 -23.32 13.87
C VAL A 230 18.38 -23.62 14.52
N PRO A 231 18.57 -23.27 15.81
CA PRO A 231 19.66 -23.80 16.62
C PRO A 231 19.58 -25.34 16.69
N VAL A 232 20.71 -26.02 16.45
CA VAL A 232 20.83 -27.47 16.11
C VAL A 232 20.17 -28.46 17.09
N GLU A 233 19.77 -28.01 18.29
CA GLU A 233 19.16 -28.83 19.33
C GLU A 233 17.62 -28.69 19.43
N LEU A 234 16.96 -27.85 18.62
CA LEU A 234 15.51 -27.61 18.66
C LEU A 234 14.78 -28.37 17.54
N ASN A 235 13.54 -28.81 17.81
CA ASN A 235 12.71 -29.57 16.86
C ASN A 235 11.19 -29.35 17.00
N VAL A 236 10.76 -28.41 17.85
CA VAL A 236 9.38 -27.93 17.93
C VAL A 236 9.36 -26.42 18.08
N PHE A 237 8.38 -25.76 17.49
CA PHE A 237 8.27 -24.30 17.44
C PHE A 237 6.85 -23.85 17.81
N VAL A 238 6.77 -22.80 18.63
CA VAL A 238 5.57 -21.99 18.81
C VAL A 238 5.78 -20.70 18.03
N VAL A 239 5.05 -20.57 16.92
CA VAL A 239 4.98 -19.36 16.11
C VAL A 239 3.88 -18.48 16.69
N THR A 240 4.14 -17.19 16.88
CA THR A 240 3.13 -16.20 17.29
C THR A 240 3.07 -15.07 16.27
N ILE A 241 1.86 -14.75 15.81
CA ILE A 241 1.55 -13.55 15.03
C ILE A 241 0.47 -12.76 15.75
N GLU A 242 0.70 -11.48 16.01
CA GLU A 242 -0.24 -10.64 16.78
C GLU A 242 -0.33 -9.19 16.28
N ASN A 243 -1.51 -8.60 16.40
CA ASN A 243 -1.75 -7.15 16.27
C ASN A 243 -2.35 -6.61 17.58
N ALA A 244 -2.95 -5.40 17.57
CA ALA A 244 -3.51 -4.79 18.77
C ALA A 244 -4.72 -5.54 19.38
N PHE A 245 -5.40 -6.39 18.60
CA PHE A 245 -6.66 -7.04 18.98
C PHE A 245 -6.77 -8.53 18.63
N THR A 246 -5.94 -9.06 17.71
CA THR A 246 -5.92 -10.46 17.30
C THR A 246 -4.54 -11.06 17.61
N SER A 247 -4.50 -12.23 18.25
CA SER A 247 -3.28 -13.03 18.43
C SER A 247 -3.50 -14.45 17.90
N LEU A 248 -2.53 -14.99 17.18
CA LEU A 248 -2.51 -16.33 16.62
C LEU A 248 -1.24 -17.05 17.07
N LYS A 249 -1.38 -18.14 17.84
CA LYS A 249 -0.29 -19.08 18.08
C LYS A 249 -0.44 -20.33 17.22
N THR A 250 0.68 -20.88 16.75
CA THR A 250 0.71 -22.20 16.11
C THR A 250 1.88 -23.06 16.58
N LEU A 251 1.59 -24.31 16.92
CA LEU A 251 2.59 -25.35 17.22
C LEU A 251 2.97 -26.09 15.93
N THR A 252 4.25 -26.15 15.59
CA THR A 252 4.78 -26.85 14.41
C THR A 252 6.13 -27.54 14.70
N MET A 253 6.50 -28.55 13.91
CA MET A 253 7.86 -29.15 13.92
C MET A 253 8.68 -28.80 12.67
N ASP A 254 8.08 -28.14 11.68
CA ASP A 254 8.77 -27.67 10.47
C ASP A 254 9.44 -26.30 10.69
N GLU A 255 10.52 -26.00 9.96
CA GLU A 255 11.30 -24.74 10.05
C GLU A 255 10.65 -23.55 9.31
N SER A 256 9.41 -23.73 8.85
CA SER A 256 8.62 -22.73 8.14
C SER A 256 7.13 -23.02 8.29
N TRP A 257 6.29 -21.99 8.28
CA TRP A 257 4.84 -22.14 8.42
C TRP A 257 4.08 -20.95 7.81
N ALA A 258 2.81 -21.14 7.44
CA ALA A 258 1.92 -20.08 6.99
C ALA A 258 0.54 -20.22 7.65
N PRO A 259 -0.11 -19.12 8.05
CA PRO A 259 -1.49 -19.15 8.53
C PRO A 259 -2.43 -19.59 7.41
N SER A 260 -3.49 -20.33 7.74
CA SER A 260 -4.55 -20.61 6.75
C SER A 260 -5.22 -19.31 6.27
N PRO A 261 -5.79 -19.26 5.05
CA PRO A 261 -6.40 -18.03 4.52
C PRO A 261 -7.45 -17.37 5.43
N SER A 262 -8.19 -18.15 6.22
CA SER A 262 -9.12 -17.61 7.22
C SER A 262 -8.41 -17.01 8.43
N GLN A 263 -7.34 -17.64 8.93
CA GLN A 263 -6.52 -17.08 10.01
C GLN A 263 -5.75 -15.82 9.55
N TRP A 264 -5.27 -15.81 8.30
CA TRP A 264 -4.67 -14.63 7.68
C TRP A 264 -5.67 -13.49 7.66
N ALA A 265 -6.88 -13.69 7.10
CA ALA A 265 -7.95 -12.70 7.10
C ALA A 265 -8.37 -12.20 8.50
N SER A 266 -8.30 -13.03 9.54
CA SER A 266 -8.57 -12.62 10.93
C SER A 266 -7.47 -11.75 11.55
N LEU A 267 -6.21 -11.98 11.17
CA LEU A 267 -5.04 -11.15 11.52
C LEU A 267 -4.99 -9.87 10.69
N THR A 268 -5.48 -9.92 9.45
CA THR A 268 -5.50 -8.83 8.49
C THR A 268 -6.89 -8.24 8.29
N HIS A 269 -7.74 -8.24 9.32
CA HIS A 269 -8.99 -7.48 9.30
C HIS A 269 -8.74 -6.00 9.62
N ASP A 270 -9.45 -5.08 8.98
CA ASP A 270 -9.22 -3.64 9.14
C ASP A 270 -9.43 -3.13 10.57
N ALA A 271 -10.40 -3.72 11.29
CA ALA A 271 -10.63 -3.43 12.71
C ALA A 271 -9.49 -3.88 13.64
N GLY A 272 -8.59 -4.78 13.19
CA GLY A 272 -7.45 -5.29 13.98
C GLY A 272 -6.26 -4.34 14.08
N GLY A 273 -6.25 -3.25 13.29
CA GLY A 273 -5.14 -2.28 13.25
C GLY A 273 -4.18 -2.50 12.07
N GLU A 274 -3.08 -1.74 12.08
CA GLU A 274 -2.22 -1.52 10.91
C GLU A 274 -0.80 -2.14 11.02
N GLU A 275 -0.47 -2.82 12.12
CA GLU A 275 0.82 -3.49 12.33
C GLU A 275 0.63 -4.92 12.86
N LEU A 276 1.41 -5.87 12.31
CA LEU A 276 1.57 -7.23 12.84
C LEU A 276 2.98 -7.39 13.41
N THR A 277 3.07 -8.02 14.56
CA THR A 277 4.31 -8.52 15.17
C THR A 277 4.40 -10.04 14.98
N PHE A 278 5.59 -10.50 14.61
CA PHE A 278 5.93 -11.90 14.37
C PHE A 278 7.06 -12.32 15.31
N SER A 279 6.89 -13.48 15.96
CA SER A 279 7.96 -14.11 16.76
C SER A 279 7.87 -15.64 16.69
N VAL A 280 8.99 -16.30 16.98
CA VAL A 280 9.09 -17.76 17.06
C VAL A 280 9.84 -18.13 18.33
N ALA A 281 9.27 -19.04 19.11
CA ALA A 281 9.96 -19.73 20.20
C ALA A 281 10.22 -21.18 19.80
N GLY A 282 11.41 -21.70 20.10
CA GLY A 282 11.78 -23.09 19.81
C GLY A 282 12.07 -23.90 21.07
N GLY A 283 11.85 -25.21 21.00
CA GLY A 283 12.15 -26.18 22.07
C GLY A 283 12.55 -27.54 21.51
N LEU A 284 12.87 -28.47 22.41
CA LEU A 284 13.19 -29.86 22.11
C LEU A 284 12.14 -30.80 22.71
N VAL A 285 11.50 -31.63 21.87
CA VAL A 285 10.69 -32.79 22.27
C VAL A 285 11.43 -34.11 22.05
N ASP A 286 11.20 -35.09 22.93
CA ASP A 286 11.71 -36.46 22.74
C ASP A 286 10.97 -37.12 21.54
N PRO A 287 11.68 -37.59 20.48
CA PRO A 287 11.05 -38.12 19.28
C PRO A 287 10.37 -39.50 19.46
N ALA A 288 10.42 -40.09 20.65
CA ALA A 288 9.73 -41.34 20.99
C ALA A 288 8.49 -41.15 21.88
N THR A 289 8.35 -40.02 22.57
CA THR A 289 7.18 -39.73 23.42
C THR A 289 6.44 -38.43 23.07
N PHE A 290 7.10 -37.52 22.34
CA PHE A 290 6.66 -36.15 22.04
C PHE A 290 6.46 -35.27 23.30
N ASP A 291 7.02 -35.68 24.43
CA ASP A 291 7.12 -34.86 25.64
C ASP A 291 8.20 -33.78 25.44
N LEU A 292 7.93 -32.56 25.90
CA LEU A 292 8.88 -31.47 25.88
C LEU A 292 9.98 -31.69 26.94
N VAL A 293 11.26 -31.69 26.52
CA VAL A 293 12.42 -31.96 27.38
C VAL A 293 13.33 -30.74 27.65
N SER A 294 13.14 -29.64 26.92
CA SER A 294 13.72 -28.32 27.22
C SER A 294 12.63 -27.28 27.50
N GLY A 295 12.96 -26.14 28.09
CA GLY A 295 12.07 -24.97 27.98
C GLY A 295 11.93 -24.52 26.53
N LEU A 296 10.91 -23.71 26.24
CA LEU A 296 10.88 -22.91 25.02
C LEU A 296 11.84 -21.71 25.18
N CYS A 297 12.59 -21.38 24.13
CA CYS A 297 13.48 -20.21 24.06
C CYS A 297 13.16 -19.39 22.81
N ARG A 298 13.20 -18.06 22.91
CA ARG A 298 13.06 -17.12 21.79
C ARG A 298 14.11 -16.01 21.83
N ASP A 299 14.35 -15.41 20.67
CA ASP A 299 15.16 -14.19 20.55
C ASP A 299 14.45 -13.01 21.26
N SER A 300 15.21 -12.02 21.72
CA SER A 300 14.66 -10.79 22.31
C SER A 300 14.04 -9.84 21.28
N SER A 301 14.50 -9.89 20.03
CA SER A 301 13.91 -9.18 18.91
C SER A 301 12.63 -9.83 18.41
N SER A 302 11.77 -9.00 17.81
CA SER A 302 10.57 -9.42 17.08
C SER A 302 10.52 -8.66 15.77
N THR A 303 10.05 -9.30 14.71
CA THR A 303 9.82 -8.67 13.41
C THR A 303 8.47 -7.98 13.46
N SER A 304 8.39 -6.68 13.17
CA SER A 304 7.10 -6.04 12.87
C SER A 304 6.95 -5.78 11.37
N SER A 305 5.72 -5.72 10.89
CA SER A 305 5.38 -5.30 9.53
C SER A 305 4.06 -4.53 9.54
N GLY A 306 4.01 -3.43 8.80
CA GLY A 306 2.76 -2.74 8.52
C GLY A 306 1.83 -3.62 7.68
N VAL A 307 0.53 -3.32 7.70
CA VAL A 307 -0.50 -4.07 6.98
C VAL A 307 -1.39 -3.11 6.22
N TYR A 308 -1.55 -3.33 4.92
CA TYR A 308 -2.28 -2.43 4.02
C TYR A 308 -2.95 -3.19 2.86
N GLN A 309 -3.89 -2.59 2.12
CA GLN A 309 -4.51 -3.23 0.96
C GLN A 309 -3.85 -2.79 -0.36
N PHE A 310 -3.90 -3.61 -1.43
CA PHE A 310 -3.50 -3.16 -2.77
C PHE A 310 -4.52 -2.20 -3.40
N GLY A 311 -5.77 -2.18 -2.90
CA GLY A 311 -6.84 -1.27 -3.32
C GLY A 311 -7.48 -1.63 -4.67
N THR A 312 -6.94 -2.60 -5.40
CA THR A 312 -7.46 -3.03 -6.71
C THR A 312 -7.15 -4.49 -6.97
N ALA A 313 -8.09 -5.18 -7.63
CA ALA A 313 -7.80 -6.48 -8.23
C ALA A 313 -6.73 -6.30 -9.31
N GLY A 314 -5.80 -7.24 -9.45
CA GLY A 314 -4.74 -7.09 -10.44
C GLY A 314 -3.95 -8.36 -10.68
N THR A 315 -3.04 -8.27 -11.64
CA THR A 315 -2.12 -9.34 -12.02
C THR A 315 -0.72 -8.76 -12.15
N VAL A 316 0.26 -9.39 -11.50
CA VAL A 316 1.68 -9.17 -11.80
C VAL A 316 2.07 -10.14 -12.91
N TYR A 317 2.48 -9.57 -14.05
CA TYR A 317 3.15 -10.30 -15.12
C TYR A 317 4.66 -10.23 -14.90
N TYR A 318 5.40 -11.30 -15.22
CA TYR A 318 6.86 -11.32 -15.11
C TYR A 318 7.47 -12.29 -16.12
N TRP A 319 8.72 -12.07 -16.50
CA TRP A 319 9.47 -12.98 -17.37
C TRP A 319 10.07 -14.15 -16.59
N SER A 320 9.96 -15.36 -17.12
CA SER A 320 10.63 -16.55 -16.60
C SER A 320 11.40 -17.30 -17.71
N PRO A 321 12.65 -17.73 -17.47
CA PRO A 321 13.42 -18.54 -18.40
C PRO A 321 12.83 -19.95 -18.58
N ALA A 322 11.96 -20.40 -17.66
CA ALA A 322 11.36 -21.74 -17.70
C ALA A 322 10.56 -22.01 -18.99
N THR A 323 9.86 -21.00 -19.49
CA THR A 323 9.14 -21.05 -20.79
C THR A 323 9.72 -20.06 -21.82
N SER A 324 10.79 -19.33 -21.46
CA SER A 324 11.32 -18.18 -22.21
C SER A 324 10.23 -17.15 -22.55
N GLY A 325 9.38 -16.85 -21.58
CA GLY A 325 8.18 -16.07 -21.78
C GLY A 325 7.59 -15.49 -20.50
N LEU A 326 6.38 -14.96 -20.62
CA LEU A 326 5.68 -14.24 -19.58
C LEU A 326 4.76 -15.16 -18.80
N TRP A 327 4.93 -15.11 -17.49
CA TRP A 327 4.06 -15.70 -16.48
C TRP A 327 3.22 -14.62 -15.84
N SER A 328 2.15 -15.03 -15.19
CA SER A 328 1.16 -14.16 -14.55
C SER A 328 0.75 -14.74 -13.20
N VAL A 329 0.64 -13.89 -12.18
CA VAL A 329 0.06 -14.23 -10.88
C VAL A 329 -0.92 -13.14 -10.48
N GLY A 330 -2.15 -13.53 -10.17
CA GLY A 330 -3.18 -12.61 -9.68
C GLY A 330 -2.95 -12.25 -8.22
N VAL A 331 -3.43 -11.08 -7.81
CA VAL A 331 -3.63 -10.75 -6.38
C VAL A 331 -4.53 -11.84 -5.78
N GLY A 332 -4.10 -12.44 -4.65
CA GLY A 332 -4.76 -13.59 -4.02
C GLY A 332 -4.70 -14.93 -4.80
N ALA A 333 -3.93 -15.06 -5.88
CA ALA A 333 -3.89 -16.30 -6.67
C ALA A 333 -2.96 -17.37 -6.07
N ALA A 334 -3.47 -18.59 -5.87
CA ALA A 334 -2.74 -19.73 -5.29
C ALA A 334 -1.60 -20.31 -6.15
N GLY A 335 -1.33 -19.75 -7.34
CA GLY A 335 -0.31 -20.23 -8.27
C GLY A 335 -0.10 -19.26 -9.44
N ALA A 336 1.16 -19.03 -9.83
CA ALA A 336 1.46 -18.39 -11.09
C ALA A 336 1.22 -19.35 -12.28
N GLN A 337 0.89 -18.80 -13.44
CA GLN A 337 0.66 -19.53 -14.68
C GLN A 337 1.37 -18.86 -15.87
N ALA A 338 1.87 -19.65 -16.82
CA ALA A 338 2.32 -19.14 -18.10
C ALA A 338 1.15 -18.43 -18.83
N TRP A 339 1.45 -17.29 -19.46
CA TRP A 339 0.46 -16.46 -20.16
C TRP A 339 0.78 -16.30 -21.64
N LEU A 340 2.05 -16.06 -22.00
CA LEU A 340 2.49 -15.95 -23.39
C LEU A 340 3.98 -16.31 -23.50
N ASP A 341 4.33 -17.28 -24.33
CA ASP A 341 5.64 -17.93 -24.30
C ASP A 341 6.20 -18.39 -25.65
N ASN A 342 7.36 -19.05 -25.63
CA ASN A 342 8.04 -19.50 -26.84
C ASN A 342 7.37 -20.73 -27.51
N GLU A 343 6.53 -21.50 -26.81
CA GLU A 343 5.78 -22.60 -27.45
C GLU A 343 4.55 -22.07 -28.19
N SER A 344 3.85 -21.11 -27.59
CA SER A 344 2.68 -20.43 -28.16
C SER A 344 3.01 -19.44 -29.27
N THR A 345 4.07 -18.62 -29.12
CA THR A 345 4.43 -17.56 -30.09
C THR A 345 5.52 -17.97 -31.08
N GLY A 346 6.30 -19.01 -30.79
CA GLY A 346 7.53 -19.33 -31.54
C GLY A 346 8.73 -18.43 -31.26
N HIS A 347 8.62 -17.44 -30.35
CA HIS A 347 9.67 -16.49 -30.01
C HIS A 347 9.86 -16.36 -28.48
N CYS A 348 11.05 -15.95 -28.04
CA CYS A 348 11.24 -15.56 -26.64
C CYS A 348 10.45 -14.26 -26.36
N VAL A 349 9.42 -14.33 -25.53
CA VAL A 349 8.56 -13.18 -25.20
C VAL A 349 9.21 -12.40 -24.07
N GLY A 350 10.07 -11.43 -24.41
CA GLY A 350 11.06 -10.87 -23.48
C GLY A 350 10.66 -9.56 -22.79
N CYS A 351 11.28 -8.47 -23.25
CA CYS A 351 11.06 -7.12 -22.72
C CYS A 351 9.58 -6.75 -22.86
N HIS A 352 8.90 -6.31 -21.80
CA HIS A 352 7.48 -5.94 -21.84
C HIS A 352 7.15 -4.73 -20.95
N THR A 353 6.00 -4.11 -21.22
CA THR A 353 5.49 -2.86 -20.63
C THR A 353 3.96 -2.80 -20.70
N VAL A 354 3.32 -2.07 -19.79
CA VAL A 354 1.97 -1.52 -19.95
C VAL A 354 1.96 -0.05 -19.52
N ASN A 355 0.94 0.71 -19.89
CA ASN A 355 0.65 2.00 -19.27
C ASN A 355 -0.37 1.79 -18.13
N LEU A 356 -0.18 2.36 -16.95
CA LEU A 356 -1.08 2.10 -15.81
C LEU A 356 -2.49 2.68 -16.00
N SER A 357 -2.68 3.68 -16.85
CA SER A 357 -4.01 4.21 -17.21
C SER A 357 -4.67 3.49 -18.39
N ASN A 358 -3.96 2.57 -19.06
CA ASN A 358 -4.54 1.59 -19.99
C ASN A 358 -3.82 0.24 -19.84
N SER A 359 -4.22 -0.51 -18.82
CA SER A 359 -3.68 -1.84 -18.50
C SER A 359 -4.20 -2.96 -19.42
N ASP A 360 -5.22 -2.70 -20.26
CA ASP A 360 -5.72 -3.64 -21.29
C ASP A 360 -4.73 -3.84 -22.45
N ARG A 361 -3.69 -2.99 -22.56
CA ARG A 361 -2.68 -3.01 -23.62
C ARG A 361 -1.30 -3.36 -23.05
N MET A 362 -0.69 -4.42 -23.59
CA MET A 362 0.71 -4.74 -23.31
C MET A 362 1.55 -4.67 -24.58
N ALA A 363 2.69 -3.98 -24.52
CA ALA A 363 3.68 -3.97 -25.59
C ALA A 363 4.97 -4.65 -25.14
N MET A 364 5.55 -5.44 -26.03
CA MET A 364 6.62 -6.37 -25.71
C MET A 364 7.59 -6.57 -26.88
N VAL A 365 8.65 -7.35 -26.67
CA VAL A 365 9.67 -7.64 -27.69
C VAL A 365 9.87 -9.15 -27.86
N TYR A 366 9.48 -9.66 -29.03
CA TYR A 366 9.64 -11.06 -29.45
C TYR A 366 11.06 -11.34 -29.95
N GLY A 367 11.70 -12.37 -29.38
CA GLY A 367 13.12 -12.69 -29.59
C GLY A 367 14.04 -12.15 -28.49
N GLY A 368 13.51 -11.39 -27.52
CA GLY A 368 14.31 -10.69 -26.51
C GLY A 368 14.97 -9.43 -27.08
N GLY A 369 16.17 -9.10 -26.60
CA GLY A 369 16.90 -7.90 -27.04
C GLY A 369 17.31 -7.95 -28.51
N ASN A 370 17.09 -6.85 -29.22
CA ASN A 370 17.11 -6.67 -30.68
C ASN A 370 16.12 -7.57 -31.43
N GLY A 371 15.05 -7.97 -30.74
CA GLY A 371 13.89 -8.62 -31.33
C GLY A 371 12.91 -7.63 -31.92
N TRP A 372 11.67 -8.08 -32.05
CA TRP A 372 10.58 -7.36 -32.72
C TRP A 372 9.58 -6.81 -31.72
N ALA A 373 9.32 -5.51 -31.77
CA ALA A 373 8.27 -4.87 -30.99
C ALA A 373 6.90 -5.38 -31.44
N VAL A 374 6.10 -5.81 -30.46
CA VAL A 374 4.76 -6.40 -30.59
C VAL A 374 3.84 -5.70 -29.59
N ALA A 375 2.54 -5.61 -29.89
CA ALA A 375 1.53 -5.10 -28.95
C ALA A 375 0.26 -5.96 -29.04
N VAL A 376 -0.39 -6.22 -27.91
CA VAL A 376 -1.54 -7.14 -27.78
C VAL A 376 -2.64 -6.59 -26.88
N ASP A 377 -3.84 -7.18 -26.97
CA ASP A 377 -4.87 -7.10 -25.92
C ASP A 377 -4.46 -8.02 -24.77
N VAL A 378 -4.45 -7.55 -23.52
CA VAL A 378 -4.09 -8.40 -22.37
C VAL A 378 -5.08 -9.54 -22.15
N ALA A 379 -6.33 -9.36 -22.61
CA ALA A 379 -7.39 -10.36 -22.58
C ALA A 379 -7.31 -11.41 -23.72
N THR A 380 -6.60 -11.13 -24.82
CA THR A 380 -6.45 -12.04 -25.98
C THR A 380 -5.04 -11.90 -26.60
N PRO A 381 -3.97 -12.32 -25.91
CA PRO A 381 -2.59 -12.08 -26.33
C PRO A 381 -2.19 -12.80 -27.62
N GLU A 382 -2.95 -13.81 -28.05
CA GLU A 382 -2.71 -14.60 -29.27
C GLU A 382 -3.12 -13.85 -30.56
N ALA A 383 -3.69 -12.64 -30.43
CA ALA A 383 -4.07 -11.76 -31.54
C ALA A 383 -3.34 -10.40 -31.43
N PRO A 384 -2.16 -10.24 -32.07
CA PRO A 384 -1.43 -8.98 -32.02
C PRO A 384 -2.17 -7.82 -32.69
N VAL A 385 -2.07 -6.63 -32.08
CA VAL A 385 -2.35 -5.33 -32.71
C VAL A 385 -1.18 -4.91 -33.61
N LEU A 386 0.05 -5.23 -33.16
CA LEU A 386 1.28 -5.03 -33.91
C LEU A 386 1.97 -6.38 -34.07
N GLU A 387 2.04 -6.85 -35.32
CA GLU A 387 2.67 -8.11 -35.71
C GLU A 387 4.21 -8.06 -35.57
N PRO A 388 4.86 -9.20 -35.23
CA PRO A 388 6.31 -9.31 -35.17
C PRO A 388 6.97 -9.23 -36.57
N GLU A 389 8.30 -9.24 -36.60
CA GLU A 389 9.14 -9.15 -37.82
C GLU A 389 9.05 -7.84 -38.62
N ILE A 390 8.17 -6.90 -38.24
CA ILE A 390 8.02 -5.58 -38.88
C ILE A 390 8.93 -4.51 -38.24
N ARG A 391 8.93 -4.41 -36.89
CA ARG A 391 9.54 -3.28 -36.16
C ARG A 391 10.58 -3.76 -35.15
N PRO A 392 11.88 -3.45 -35.32
CA PRO A 392 12.89 -3.84 -34.34
C PRO A 392 12.79 -2.96 -33.08
N GLY A 393 13.08 -3.53 -31.90
CA GLY A 393 12.93 -2.84 -30.61
C GLY A 393 13.66 -3.52 -29.45
N ASN A 394 13.80 -2.79 -28.35
CA ASN A 394 14.50 -3.22 -27.12
C ASN A 394 13.72 -2.93 -25.86
N PHE A 395 13.31 -1.67 -25.67
CA PHE A 395 12.44 -1.22 -24.60
C PHE A 395 11.23 -0.52 -25.19
N THR A 396 10.06 -0.68 -24.55
CA THR A 396 8.76 -0.25 -25.06
C THR A 396 8.05 0.60 -24.01
N ALA A 397 7.28 1.59 -24.48
CA ALA A 397 6.37 2.39 -23.67
C ALA A 397 5.08 2.69 -24.44
N LEU A 398 3.92 2.37 -23.86
CA LEU A 398 2.61 2.70 -24.42
C LEU A 398 2.12 4.05 -23.86
N ASN A 399 1.41 4.84 -24.67
CA ASN A 399 0.71 6.02 -24.17
C ASN A 399 -0.55 5.65 -23.37
N SER A 400 -1.16 6.66 -22.76
CA SER A 400 -2.30 6.52 -21.85
C SER A 400 -3.61 6.02 -22.49
N ASP A 401 -3.77 6.11 -23.81
CA ASP A 401 -4.91 5.52 -24.54
C ASP A 401 -4.55 4.24 -25.31
N GLY A 402 -3.27 3.83 -25.32
CA GLY A 402 -2.79 2.62 -25.99
C GLY A 402 -2.79 2.67 -27.52
N THR A 403 -2.97 3.84 -28.15
CA THR A 403 -2.90 4.04 -29.61
C THR A 403 -1.49 4.37 -30.12
N ARG A 404 -0.53 4.61 -29.22
CA ARG A 404 0.87 4.94 -29.54
C ARG A 404 1.83 4.01 -28.81
N LEU A 405 2.88 3.61 -29.51
CA LEU A 405 4.02 2.90 -28.97
C LEU A 405 5.29 3.70 -29.21
N ILE A 406 6.05 3.98 -28.16
CA ILE A 406 7.47 4.33 -28.29
C ILE A 406 8.29 3.06 -28.09
N ARG A 407 9.31 2.86 -28.91
CA ARG A 407 10.32 1.81 -28.75
C ARG A 407 11.73 2.36 -28.91
N SER A 408 12.66 1.93 -28.05
CA SER A 408 14.09 2.16 -28.28
C SER A 408 14.63 1.11 -29.24
N TYR A 409 15.50 1.53 -30.16
CA TYR A 409 16.34 0.63 -30.95
C TYR A 409 17.59 1.36 -31.45
N GLU A 410 18.78 0.76 -31.27
CA GLU A 410 20.08 1.33 -31.67
C GLU A 410 20.32 2.78 -31.18
N GLY A 411 19.74 3.15 -30.03
CA GLY A 411 19.88 4.48 -29.41
C GLY A 411 18.90 5.56 -29.88
N GLU A 412 17.99 5.23 -30.81
CA GLU A 412 16.89 6.10 -31.25
C GLU A 412 15.58 5.68 -30.55
N LEU A 413 14.72 6.66 -30.24
CA LEU A 413 13.34 6.40 -29.79
C LEU A 413 12.38 6.60 -30.96
N TYR A 414 11.80 5.52 -31.47
CA TYR A 414 10.81 5.53 -32.54
C TYR A 414 9.40 5.65 -31.99
N LEU A 415 8.54 6.44 -32.63
CA LEU A 415 7.10 6.48 -32.38
C LEU A 415 6.35 5.73 -33.48
N ASP A 416 5.49 4.79 -33.09
CA ASP A 416 4.58 4.06 -33.98
C ASP A 416 3.11 4.36 -33.64
N ASP A 417 2.27 4.48 -34.68
CA ASP A 417 0.81 4.48 -34.61
C ASP A 417 0.30 3.02 -34.62
N LEU A 418 -0.41 2.61 -33.57
CA LEU A 418 -0.99 1.27 -33.44
C LEU A 418 -2.39 1.13 -34.06
N VAL A 419 -3.01 2.24 -34.50
CA VAL A 419 -4.33 2.27 -35.14
C VAL A 419 -4.22 2.25 -36.66
N THR A 420 -3.21 2.93 -37.23
CA THR A 420 -2.92 2.91 -38.68
C THR A 420 -1.81 1.96 -39.08
N ASP A 421 -1.15 1.30 -38.12
CA ASP A 421 0.01 0.42 -38.30
C ASP A 421 1.18 1.09 -39.05
N THR A 422 1.56 2.29 -38.62
CA THR A 422 2.60 3.10 -39.28
C THR A 422 3.62 3.69 -38.31
N ILE A 423 4.90 3.62 -38.66
CA ILE A 423 5.95 4.39 -37.98
C ILE A 423 5.73 5.88 -38.28
N ILE A 424 5.56 6.70 -37.24
CA ILE A 424 5.36 8.17 -37.37
C ILE A 424 6.73 8.87 -37.55
N GLY A 425 7.73 8.49 -36.76
CA GLY A 425 9.07 9.10 -36.80
C GLY A 425 9.93 8.70 -35.61
N THR A 426 10.90 9.54 -35.25
CA THR A 426 11.67 9.45 -33.99
C THR A 426 11.46 10.69 -33.13
N LEU A 427 11.63 10.54 -31.81
CA LEU A 427 11.54 11.65 -30.85
C LEU A 427 12.81 12.54 -30.92
N PRO A 428 12.71 13.84 -30.58
CA PRO A 428 13.83 14.78 -30.63
C PRO A 428 14.78 14.66 -29.41
N VAL A 429 15.33 13.46 -29.19
CA VAL A 429 16.21 13.12 -28.05
C VAL A 429 17.69 13.31 -28.38
N THR A 430 18.52 13.47 -27.34
CA THR A 430 19.99 13.36 -27.44
C THR A 430 20.54 12.17 -26.64
N GLY A 431 21.84 11.88 -26.86
CA GLY A 431 22.52 10.70 -26.31
C GLY A 431 22.18 9.42 -27.06
N HIS A 432 22.62 8.28 -26.53
CA HIS A 432 22.06 6.97 -26.89
C HIS A 432 20.82 6.75 -26.02
N ALA A 433 19.63 6.93 -26.60
CA ALA A 433 18.37 6.90 -25.87
C ALA A 433 17.82 5.47 -25.72
N THR A 434 17.51 5.09 -24.49
CA THR A 434 17.08 3.72 -24.12
C THR A 434 16.19 3.77 -22.87
N HIS A 435 15.63 2.63 -22.47
CA HIS A 435 14.89 2.46 -21.22
C HIS A 435 13.73 3.45 -21.07
N VAL A 436 12.90 3.56 -22.11
CA VAL A 436 11.77 4.49 -22.18
C VAL A 436 10.59 4.02 -21.33
N ASP A 437 9.88 4.97 -20.71
CA ASP A 437 8.57 4.80 -20.10
C ASP A 437 7.69 6.04 -20.38
N TRP A 438 6.36 5.91 -20.33
CA TRP A 438 5.41 7.00 -20.60
C TRP A 438 4.57 7.24 -19.34
N ALA A 439 4.41 8.50 -18.94
CA ALA A 439 3.58 8.86 -17.80
C ALA A 439 2.12 8.33 -17.95
N PRO A 440 1.46 7.89 -16.86
CA PRO A 440 0.09 7.36 -16.94
C PRO A 440 -0.94 8.38 -17.46
N ASP A 441 -0.76 9.67 -17.16
CA ASP A 441 -1.60 10.75 -17.72
C ASP A 441 -1.36 11.02 -19.22
N GLY A 442 -0.29 10.44 -19.79
CA GLY A 442 0.16 10.64 -21.16
C GLY A 442 0.96 11.93 -21.41
N SER A 443 1.15 12.81 -20.41
CA SER A 443 1.67 14.17 -20.62
C SER A 443 3.18 14.25 -20.87
N ARG A 444 3.93 13.21 -20.49
CA ARG A 444 5.40 13.22 -20.51
C ARG A 444 5.98 11.82 -20.74
N VAL A 445 7.08 11.77 -21.48
CA VAL A 445 7.91 10.58 -21.68
C VAL A 445 9.17 10.70 -20.83
N VAL A 446 9.65 9.60 -20.24
CA VAL A 446 10.95 9.51 -19.55
C VAL A 446 11.84 8.46 -20.20
N TYR A 447 13.15 8.67 -20.19
CA TYR A 447 14.13 7.74 -20.77
C TYR A 447 15.51 7.94 -20.16
N ALA A 448 16.39 6.96 -20.36
CA ALA A 448 17.81 7.08 -20.08
C ALA A 448 18.56 7.55 -21.34
N SER A 449 19.32 8.63 -21.22
CA SER A 449 20.20 9.19 -22.27
C SER A 449 21.64 8.85 -21.92
N CYS A 450 22.31 8.04 -22.74
CA CYS A 450 23.62 7.48 -22.41
C CYS A 450 24.76 8.05 -23.24
N SER A 451 25.87 8.38 -22.59
CA SER A 451 27.11 8.84 -23.24
C SER A 451 27.97 7.70 -23.80
N TYR A 452 27.76 6.47 -23.32
CA TYR A 452 28.28 5.24 -23.92
C TYR A 452 27.17 4.19 -24.09
N ALA A 453 27.21 3.50 -25.22
CA ALA A 453 26.55 2.23 -25.44
C ALA A 453 27.49 1.27 -26.19
N ASN A 454 27.27 -0.03 -26.03
CA ASN A 454 27.68 -1.00 -27.04
C ASN A 454 26.79 -0.77 -28.28
N ASP A 455 27.38 -0.74 -29.48
CA ASP A 455 26.76 -0.23 -30.73
C ASP A 455 25.55 -1.03 -31.24
N ARG A 456 25.15 -2.07 -30.49
CA ARG A 456 24.03 -2.97 -30.77
C ARG A 456 23.15 -3.27 -29.56
N TYR A 457 23.46 -2.78 -28.35
CA TYR A 457 22.79 -3.27 -27.14
C TYR A 457 22.37 -2.13 -26.21
N ASP A 458 21.09 -1.74 -26.31
CA ASP A 458 20.43 -0.72 -25.51
C ASP A 458 20.48 -0.97 -23.98
N TRP A 459 20.90 -2.16 -23.55
CA TRP A 459 21.10 -2.57 -22.14
C TRP A 459 22.57 -2.66 -21.70
N GLN A 460 23.53 -2.48 -22.62
CA GLN A 460 24.97 -2.39 -22.32
C GLN A 460 25.43 -0.94 -22.46
N VAL A 461 24.93 -0.11 -21.56
CA VAL A 461 25.07 1.34 -21.56
C VAL A 461 25.79 1.83 -20.29
N TRP A 462 26.44 2.98 -20.40
CA TRP A 462 27.16 3.64 -19.30
C TRP A 462 27.14 5.16 -19.43
N GLY A 463 27.34 5.86 -18.31
CA GLY A 463 27.31 7.31 -18.24
C GLY A 463 25.95 7.84 -18.70
N CYS A 464 24.89 7.19 -18.21
CA CYS A 464 23.51 7.50 -18.50
C CYS A 464 22.93 8.48 -17.49
N GLU A 465 22.07 9.38 -17.99
CA GLU A 465 21.32 10.37 -17.22
C GLU A 465 19.82 10.20 -17.49
N ILE A 466 18.96 10.56 -16.54
CA ILE A 466 17.50 10.44 -16.71
C ILE A 466 16.96 11.74 -17.29
N ARG A 467 16.29 11.63 -18.44
CA ARG A 467 15.67 12.75 -19.15
C ARG A 467 14.17 12.55 -19.31
N SER A 468 13.47 13.65 -19.56
CA SER A 468 12.07 13.67 -19.94
C SER A 468 11.80 14.58 -21.14
N VAL A 469 10.68 14.32 -21.81
CA VAL A 469 10.17 15.15 -22.91
C VAL A 469 8.67 15.34 -22.73
N ASP A 470 8.20 16.58 -22.80
CA ASP A 470 6.76 16.90 -22.77
C ASP A 470 6.07 16.41 -24.05
N VAL A 471 4.91 15.80 -23.90
CA VAL A 471 4.04 15.38 -25.01
C VAL A 471 3.13 16.54 -25.38
N LEU A 472 3.08 16.87 -26.66
CA LEU A 472 2.32 17.98 -27.22
C LEU A 472 1.25 17.45 -28.19
N PRO A 473 0.20 18.25 -28.50
CA PRO A 473 -0.83 17.85 -29.46
C PRO A 473 -0.28 17.46 -30.84
N ASP A 474 -1.04 16.61 -31.55
CA ASP A 474 -0.73 16.13 -32.90
C ASP A 474 0.60 15.34 -33.00
N ASP A 475 0.84 14.42 -32.05
CA ASP A 475 2.03 13.56 -31.95
C ASP A 475 3.38 14.33 -31.92
N GLN A 476 3.37 15.54 -31.37
CA GLN A 476 4.55 16.39 -31.21
C GLN A 476 5.19 16.25 -29.83
N PHE A 477 6.46 16.64 -29.74
CA PHE A 477 7.26 16.53 -28.53
C PHE A 477 7.98 17.85 -28.23
N GLY A 478 8.07 18.19 -26.95
CA GLY A 478 8.75 19.38 -26.46
C GLY A 478 10.29 19.26 -26.48
N PRO A 479 11.00 20.24 -25.93
CA PRO A 479 12.42 20.10 -25.65
C PRO A 479 12.66 19.09 -24.52
N GLU A 480 13.76 18.35 -24.62
CA GLU A 480 14.25 17.47 -23.56
C GLU A 480 14.66 18.25 -22.29
N THR A 481 14.33 17.68 -21.13
CA THR A 481 14.68 18.18 -19.80
C THR A 481 15.43 17.11 -19.01
N VAL A 482 16.56 17.46 -18.39
CA VAL A 482 17.32 16.55 -17.52
C VAL A 482 16.66 16.51 -16.14
N ILE A 483 16.27 15.32 -15.68
CA ILE A 483 15.70 15.07 -14.34
C ILE A 483 16.82 14.69 -13.37
N VAL A 484 17.69 13.75 -13.77
CA VAL A 484 18.88 13.32 -13.03
C VAL A 484 20.07 13.50 -13.96
N PRO A 485 21.04 14.39 -13.66
CA PRO A 485 22.17 14.66 -14.54
C PRO A 485 23.17 13.50 -14.57
N ALA A 486 23.97 13.40 -15.65
CA ALA A 486 25.05 12.43 -15.75
C ALA A 486 26.09 12.61 -14.63
N ASP A 487 26.50 11.51 -14.02
CA ASP A 487 27.53 11.42 -12.99
C ASP A 487 28.70 10.55 -13.49
N PRO A 488 29.98 10.84 -13.18
CA PRO A 488 31.11 10.03 -13.63
C PRO A 488 31.27 8.68 -12.89
N ASP A 489 30.79 8.59 -11.63
CA ASP A 489 30.94 7.43 -10.76
C ASP A 489 29.69 6.52 -10.75
N TRP A 490 28.55 7.05 -11.22
CA TRP A 490 27.24 6.36 -11.23
C TRP A 490 26.59 6.33 -12.63
N ASN A 491 25.80 5.28 -12.88
CA ASN A 491 25.03 5.12 -14.11
C ASN A 491 23.54 4.97 -13.82
N PHE A 492 22.67 5.74 -14.52
CA PHE A 492 21.23 5.81 -14.24
C PHE A 492 20.35 5.23 -15.38
N TYR A 493 19.45 4.30 -15.07
CA TYR A 493 18.74 3.48 -16.08
C TYR A 493 17.42 2.89 -15.56
N TYR A 494 16.64 2.25 -16.42
CA TYR A 494 15.27 1.75 -16.13
C TYR A 494 14.37 2.74 -15.37
N PRO A 495 14.20 4.01 -15.83
CA PRO A 495 13.18 4.89 -15.26
C PRO A 495 11.76 4.37 -15.51
N THR A 496 10.87 4.63 -14.57
CA THR A 496 9.43 4.39 -14.69
C THR A 496 8.62 5.41 -13.89
N VAL A 497 7.52 5.91 -14.46
CA VAL A 497 6.73 7.01 -13.88
C VAL A 497 5.65 6.48 -12.93
N SER A 498 5.51 7.14 -11.77
CA SER A 498 4.54 6.76 -10.73
C SER A 498 3.08 6.90 -11.19
N PRO A 499 2.12 6.22 -10.53
CA PRO A 499 0.70 6.25 -10.91
C PRO A 499 0.09 7.66 -10.87
N ASP A 500 0.59 8.51 -9.97
CA ASP A 500 0.18 9.91 -9.79
C ASP A 500 0.89 10.91 -10.72
N GLY A 501 1.86 10.46 -11.53
CA GLY A 501 2.65 11.29 -12.43
C GLY A 501 3.68 12.22 -11.78
N ASN A 502 3.92 12.17 -10.46
CA ASN A 502 4.83 13.12 -9.80
C ASN A 502 6.27 12.60 -9.59
N TRP A 503 6.49 11.29 -9.71
CA TRP A 503 7.75 10.63 -9.37
C TRP A 503 8.25 9.71 -10.49
N VAL A 504 9.56 9.47 -10.48
CA VAL A 504 10.25 8.50 -11.33
C VAL A 504 11.03 7.57 -10.41
N ALA A 505 10.67 6.29 -10.38
CA ALA A 505 11.53 5.25 -9.83
C ALA A 505 12.52 4.82 -10.91
N PHE A 506 13.77 4.57 -10.56
CA PHE A 506 14.81 4.17 -11.51
C PHE A 506 15.91 3.37 -10.83
N ASN A 507 16.83 2.82 -11.61
CA ASN A 507 18.03 2.15 -11.11
C ASN A 507 19.27 3.02 -11.19
N ARG A 508 20.16 2.86 -10.20
CA ARG A 508 21.57 3.23 -10.32
C ARG A 508 22.49 2.06 -10.00
N HIS A 509 23.70 2.06 -10.57
CA HIS A 509 24.84 1.31 -10.02
C HIS A 509 26.10 2.17 -10.08
N ALA A 510 27.02 1.94 -9.14
CA ALA A 510 28.35 2.55 -9.15
C ALA A 510 29.28 1.74 -10.05
N GLY A 511 30.34 2.34 -10.58
CA GLY A 511 31.36 1.60 -11.34
C GLY A 511 32.16 2.45 -12.30
N GLY A 512 32.49 1.88 -13.45
CA GLY A 512 33.23 2.54 -14.51
C GLY A 512 33.38 1.65 -15.74
N ASP A 513 34.44 1.87 -16.53
CA ASP A 513 34.61 1.27 -17.86
C ASP A 513 34.62 -0.27 -17.93
N SER A 514 34.83 -0.97 -16.82
CA SER A 514 34.73 -2.43 -16.71
C SER A 514 33.30 -2.97 -16.51
N GLU A 515 32.36 -2.13 -16.08
CA GLU A 515 31.04 -2.52 -15.54
C GLU A 515 29.89 -1.79 -16.26
N ARG A 516 30.10 -1.53 -17.55
CA ARG A 516 29.20 -0.83 -18.49
C ARG A 516 27.96 -1.66 -18.90
N THR A 517 27.18 -2.14 -17.94
CA THR A 517 25.93 -2.89 -18.17
C THR A 517 24.83 -2.48 -17.19
N ALA A 518 23.66 -2.14 -17.75
CA ALA A 518 22.41 -1.98 -17.02
C ALA A 518 21.72 -3.34 -16.77
N TYR A 519 22.02 -4.34 -17.59
CA TYR A 519 21.41 -5.67 -17.51
C TYR A 519 21.94 -6.47 -16.32
N ALA A 520 21.03 -6.82 -15.39
CA ALA A 520 21.25 -7.71 -14.25
C ALA A 520 22.50 -7.38 -13.39
N ASN A 521 22.78 -6.09 -13.20
CA ASN A 521 23.97 -5.61 -12.50
C ASN A 521 23.89 -5.93 -10.99
N PRO A 522 24.92 -6.55 -10.36
CA PRO A 522 24.88 -6.90 -8.93
C PRO A 522 24.70 -5.68 -8.02
N GLU A 523 25.32 -4.54 -8.36
CA GLU A 523 25.31 -3.30 -7.58
C GLU A 523 24.11 -2.39 -7.91
N ALA A 524 23.09 -2.92 -8.57
CA ALA A 524 21.87 -2.19 -8.86
C ALA A 524 21.10 -1.84 -7.56
N GLN A 525 20.87 -0.54 -7.37
CA GLN A 525 20.08 0.07 -6.30
C GLN A 525 18.81 0.69 -6.89
N LEU A 526 17.75 0.77 -6.09
CA LEU A 526 16.50 1.44 -6.43
C LEU A 526 16.57 2.90 -5.97
N MET A 527 16.17 3.81 -6.86
CA MET A 527 16.20 5.26 -6.66
C MET A 527 14.83 5.86 -6.96
N LEU A 528 14.53 6.98 -6.30
CA LEU A 528 13.31 7.77 -6.52
C LEU A 528 13.69 9.24 -6.71
N VAL A 529 13.07 9.92 -7.67
CA VAL A 529 13.22 11.36 -7.91
C VAL A 529 11.89 11.93 -8.39
N SER A 530 11.62 13.23 -8.19
CA SER A 530 10.44 13.82 -8.79
C SER A 530 10.56 13.89 -10.31
N LEU A 531 9.45 13.75 -11.04
CA LEU A 531 9.37 13.92 -12.51
C LEU A 531 9.80 15.33 -12.98
N TRP A 532 9.93 16.28 -12.04
CA TRP A 532 10.39 17.65 -12.25
C TRP A 532 11.89 17.87 -11.95
N GLY A 533 12.62 16.80 -11.61
CA GLY A 533 14.02 16.83 -11.20
C GLY A 533 14.22 17.10 -9.70
N GLY A 534 15.46 16.95 -9.24
CA GLY A 534 15.85 17.14 -7.84
C GLY A 534 17.01 16.24 -7.43
N GLU A 535 17.32 16.20 -6.14
CA GLU A 535 18.26 15.24 -5.56
C GLU A 535 17.60 13.84 -5.49
N PRO A 536 18.18 12.78 -6.08
CA PRO A 536 17.59 11.45 -6.03
C PRO A 536 17.70 10.77 -4.65
N ILE A 537 16.56 10.29 -4.17
CA ILE A 537 16.41 9.52 -2.94
C ILE A 537 16.83 8.07 -3.19
N LEU A 538 17.67 7.51 -2.33
CA LEU A 538 17.95 6.07 -2.31
C LEU A 538 16.81 5.36 -1.57
N LEU A 539 16.15 4.41 -2.24
CA LEU A 539 15.19 3.51 -1.60
C LEU A 539 15.97 2.38 -0.91
N SER A 540 16.50 2.67 0.28
CA SER A 540 17.48 1.85 0.98
C SER A 540 16.87 0.62 1.66
N ASN A 541 15.66 0.73 2.23
CA ASN A 541 14.93 -0.42 2.76
C ASN A 541 14.55 -1.40 1.63
N ALA A 542 14.14 -0.86 0.47
CA ALA A 542 13.91 -1.66 -0.73
C ALA A 542 15.20 -2.20 -1.38
N SER A 543 16.39 -1.65 -1.13
CA SER A 543 17.65 -2.00 -1.85
C SER A 543 18.65 -2.78 -1.00
N LEU A 544 18.83 -4.07 -1.27
CA LEU A 544 19.88 -4.87 -0.63
C LEU A 544 21.14 -4.93 -1.53
N PRO A 545 22.32 -4.41 -1.11
CA PRO A 545 23.53 -4.38 -1.94
C PRO A 545 23.98 -5.75 -2.44
N GLY A 546 24.53 -5.81 -3.66
CA GLY A 546 24.94 -7.04 -4.34
C GLY A 546 23.79 -7.92 -4.87
N GLN A 547 22.52 -7.57 -4.65
CA GLN A 547 21.35 -8.42 -4.94
C GLN A 547 20.54 -8.01 -6.19
N THR A 548 21.19 -7.37 -7.17
CA THR A 548 20.59 -7.04 -8.50
C THR A 548 19.18 -6.44 -8.41
N ASN A 549 18.96 -5.43 -7.57
CA ASN A 549 17.64 -4.82 -7.40
C ASN A 549 17.31 -4.03 -8.68
N SER A 550 16.59 -4.64 -9.62
CA SER A 550 16.54 -4.19 -11.01
C SER A 550 15.16 -4.28 -11.64
N TRP A 551 14.95 -3.44 -12.65
CA TRP A 551 13.68 -3.26 -13.37
C TRP A 551 12.53 -2.87 -12.42
N PRO A 552 12.61 -1.71 -11.72
CA PRO A 552 11.47 -1.14 -11.02
C PRO A 552 10.31 -0.95 -11.99
N ARG A 553 9.10 -1.32 -11.56
CA ARG A 553 7.83 -1.03 -12.25
C ARG A 553 6.76 -0.75 -11.20
N TRP A 554 6.02 0.34 -11.42
CA TRP A 554 4.94 0.73 -10.53
C TRP A 554 3.73 -0.21 -10.68
N GLY A 555 3.04 -0.43 -9.56
CA GLY A 555 1.70 -0.97 -9.46
C GLY A 555 0.69 0.12 -9.14
N PRO A 556 -0.44 -0.22 -8.50
CA PRO A 556 -1.43 0.77 -8.09
C PRO A 556 -0.92 1.65 -6.95
N THR A 557 -1.65 2.75 -6.73
CA THR A 557 -1.60 3.56 -5.50
C THR A 557 -2.90 3.33 -4.75
N GLU A 558 -2.81 3.16 -3.43
CA GLU A 558 -3.93 3.07 -2.52
C GLU A 558 -3.60 3.89 -1.26
N GLY A 559 -4.51 4.78 -0.85
CA GLY A 559 -4.27 5.74 0.24
C GLY A 559 -2.95 6.51 0.08
N ASP A 560 -2.06 6.40 1.06
CA ASP A 560 -0.75 7.05 1.09
C ASP A 560 0.38 6.25 0.38
N PHE A 561 0.13 5.00 -0.02
CA PHE A 561 1.14 4.09 -0.56
C PHE A 561 0.99 3.82 -2.06
N ALA A 562 2.10 3.95 -2.79
CA ALA A 562 2.22 3.39 -4.14
C ALA A 562 3.12 2.15 -4.12
N TRP A 563 2.72 1.10 -4.81
CA TRP A 563 3.44 -0.17 -4.79
C TRP A 563 4.49 -0.24 -5.90
N LEU A 564 5.72 -0.64 -5.56
CA LEU A 564 6.83 -0.78 -6.49
C LEU A 564 7.29 -2.24 -6.58
N THR A 565 7.09 -2.90 -7.73
CA THR A 565 7.70 -4.22 -8.00
C THR A 565 9.08 -4.08 -8.62
N PHE A 566 9.95 -5.04 -8.32
CA PHE A 566 11.29 -5.18 -8.91
C PHE A 566 11.76 -6.63 -8.87
N SER A 567 12.80 -6.95 -9.65
CA SER A 567 13.52 -8.22 -9.53
C SER A 567 14.69 -8.06 -8.55
N SER A 568 14.94 -9.04 -7.68
CA SER A 568 16.11 -9.07 -6.80
C SER A 568 16.53 -10.51 -6.51
N LYS A 569 17.83 -10.72 -6.34
CA LYS A 569 18.47 -12.01 -6.00
C LYS A 569 18.58 -12.32 -4.51
N ARG A 570 18.06 -11.41 -3.67
CA ARG A 570 18.12 -11.53 -2.21
C ARG A 570 17.51 -12.86 -1.74
N PRO A 571 17.94 -13.37 -0.57
CA PRO A 571 17.29 -14.51 0.06
C PRO A 571 15.77 -14.33 0.20
N TYR A 572 15.01 -15.33 -0.22
CA TYR A 572 13.65 -15.55 0.28
C TYR A 572 13.72 -16.64 1.35
N GLY A 573 13.85 -16.20 2.60
CA GLY A 573 14.05 -17.06 3.77
C GLY A 573 15.18 -18.07 3.55
N THR A 574 14.84 -19.35 3.72
CA THR A 574 15.68 -20.52 3.38
C THR A 574 15.31 -21.15 2.04
N THR A 575 14.21 -20.69 1.42
CA THR A 575 13.63 -21.27 0.21
C THR A 575 14.42 -20.98 -1.07
N SER A 576 14.99 -19.77 -1.21
CA SER A 576 15.72 -19.38 -2.43
C SER A 576 16.81 -18.35 -2.17
N HIS A 577 17.96 -18.49 -2.83
CA HIS A 577 19.15 -17.64 -2.64
C HIS A 577 19.89 -17.42 -3.97
N ASN A 578 20.26 -16.18 -4.31
CA ASN A 578 21.01 -15.81 -5.53
C ASN A 578 20.28 -16.16 -6.86
N VAL A 579 19.04 -16.63 -6.78
CA VAL A 579 18.09 -16.76 -7.88
C VAL A 579 17.27 -15.47 -7.92
N SER A 580 17.09 -14.90 -9.11
CA SER A 580 16.27 -13.69 -9.28
C SER A 580 14.81 -14.02 -8.95
N GLN A 581 14.18 -13.21 -8.11
CA GLN A 581 12.78 -13.34 -7.71
C GLN A 581 12.09 -11.98 -7.82
N ILE A 582 10.77 -11.96 -7.89
CA ILE A 582 9.97 -10.73 -7.84
C ILE A 582 9.69 -10.34 -6.39
N TRP A 583 9.91 -9.05 -6.10
CA TRP A 583 9.74 -8.42 -4.80
C TRP A 583 8.87 -7.17 -4.93
N LEU A 584 8.17 -6.80 -3.84
CA LEU A 584 7.30 -5.63 -3.76
C LEU A 584 7.67 -4.79 -2.54
N SER A 585 7.76 -3.47 -2.71
CA SER A 585 7.90 -2.51 -1.60
C SER A 585 6.76 -1.49 -1.68
N ALA A 586 6.22 -1.10 -0.53
CA ALA A 586 5.30 0.02 -0.43
C ALA A 586 6.10 1.33 -0.36
N ILE A 587 5.73 2.33 -1.15
CA ILE A 587 6.39 3.63 -1.22
C ILE A 587 5.44 4.71 -0.67
N ASN A 588 5.79 5.32 0.47
CA ASN A 588 5.03 6.43 1.06
C ASN A 588 5.43 7.76 0.41
N PHE A 589 4.54 8.36 -0.37
CA PHE A 589 4.88 9.63 -1.03
C PHE A 589 5.02 10.80 -0.05
N ASN A 590 4.45 10.74 1.15
CA ASN A 590 4.65 11.78 2.18
C ASN A 590 6.11 11.82 2.67
N ASP A 591 6.80 10.68 2.71
CA ASP A 591 8.22 10.58 3.04
C ASP A 591 9.11 10.98 1.85
N ALA A 592 8.70 10.63 0.63
CA ALA A 592 9.37 11.06 -0.59
C ALA A 592 9.40 12.60 -0.71
N VAL A 593 8.29 13.29 -0.41
CA VAL A 593 8.20 14.76 -0.38
C VAL A 593 9.16 15.39 0.64
N GLN A 594 9.52 14.67 1.71
CA GLN A 594 10.48 15.12 2.72
C GLN A 594 11.95 14.85 2.34
N GLY A 595 12.20 14.13 1.23
CA GLY A 595 13.55 13.79 0.77
C GLY A 595 14.24 12.68 1.59
N VAL A 596 13.46 11.86 2.30
CA VAL A 596 13.94 10.68 3.04
C VAL A 596 13.56 9.39 2.32
N ASP A 597 14.10 8.26 2.75
CA ASP A 597 13.75 6.95 2.18
C ASP A 597 12.25 6.67 2.38
N ALA A 598 11.53 6.61 1.26
CA ALA A 598 10.09 6.40 1.22
C ALA A 598 9.69 4.92 1.19
N SER A 599 10.65 3.98 1.13
CA SER A 599 10.38 2.56 0.92
C SER A 599 10.20 1.76 2.21
N SER A 600 9.29 0.79 2.19
CA SER A 600 9.27 -0.33 3.14
C SER A 600 10.37 -1.34 2.82
N SER A 601 10.75 -2.19 3.79
CA SER A 601 11.38 -3.47 3.45
C SER A 601 10.44 -4.26 2.51
N PRO A 602 10.95 -5.01 1.53
CA PRO A 602 10.10 -5.61 0.52
C PRO A 602 9.58 -6.99 0.94
N MET A 603 8.34 -7.29 0.56
CA MET A 603 7.79 -8.65 0.59
C MET A 603 8.12 -9.40 -0.72
N TRP A 604 8.23 -10.72 -0.65
CA TRP A 604 8.34 -11.61 -1.81
C TRP A 604 6.96 -11.75 -2.46
N LEU A 605 6.88 -11.71 -3.80
CA LEU A 605 5.61 -11.92 -4.51
C LEU A 605 5.17 -13.39 -4.34
N PRO A 606 4.00 -13.67 -3.72
CA PRO A 606 3.55 -15.04 -3.51
C PRO A 606 3.37 -15.83 -4.81
N SER A 607 3.39 -17.15 -4.69
CA SER A 607 2.99 -18.09 -5.75
C SER A 607 3.79 -18.08 -7.06
N GLN A 608 4.88 -17.30 -7.15
CA GLN A 608 5.90 -17.45 -8.20
C GLN A 608 6.77 -18.70 -7.97
N ASP A 609 7.39 -19.24 -9.03
CA ASP A 609 8.37 -20.33 -8.91
C ASP A 609 9.69 -19.82 -8.29
N SER A 610 10.01 -20.30 -7.09
CA SER A 610 11.21 -19.93 -6.33
C SER A 610 12.51 -20.58 -6.82
N GLY A 611 12.42 -21.61 -7.67
CA GLY A 611 13.55 -22.32 -8.26
C GLY A 611 14.06 -21.74 -9.59
N THR A 612 13.34 -20.78 -10.18
CA THR A 612 13.66 -20.17 -11.48
C THR A 612 13.89 -18.66 -11.38
N GLY A 613 14.64 -18.10 -12.34
CA GLY A 613 15.01 -16.68 -12.35
C GLY A 613 13.88 -15.78 -12.83
N ASN A 614 13.02 -15.29 -11.94
CA ASN A 614 11.92 -14.39 -12.28
C ASN A 614 12.42 -12.94 -12.40
N HIS A 615 12.05 -12.30 -13.52
CA HIS A 615 12.61 -11.02 -13.96
C HIS A 615 11.54 -10.08 -14.50
N ARG A 616 11.82 -8.77 -14.52
CA ARG A 616 10.96 -7.72 -15.12
C ARG A 616 9.48 -7.88 -14.75
N PRO A 617 9.09 -7.58 -13.50
CA PRO A 617 7.67 -7.55 -13.14
C PRO A 617 6.97 -6.37 -13.82
N VAL A 618 5.70 -6.52 -14.19
CA VAL A 618 4.82 -5.45 -14.69
C VAL A 618 3.42 -5.67 -14.12
N TRP A 619 2.83 -4.62 -13.56
CA TRP A 619 1.47 -4.66 -13.02
C TRP A 619 0.42 -4.39 -14.09
N VAL A 620 -0.66 -5.17 -14.04
CA VAL A 620 -1.93 -4.93 -14.74
C VAL A 620 -3.02 -4.80 -13.68
N PRO A 621 -3.38 -3.58 -13.25
CA PRO A 621 -4.56 -3.36 -12.40
C PRO A 621 -5.86 -3.61 -13.18
N ARG A 622 -6.93 -3.93 -12.44
CA ARG A 622 -8.31 -4.13 -12.92
C ARG A 622 -9.25 -3.29 -12.05
N TYR A 623 -9.74 -2.22 -12.64
CA TYR A 623 -10.68 -1.26 -12.05
C TYR A 623 -12.15 -1.59 -12.39
#